data_AF-A0A813JSH0-F1
#
_entry.id   AF-A0A813JSH0-F1
#
_cell.length_a   1.000
_cell.length_b   1.000
_cell.length_c   1.000
_cell.angle_alpha   90.00
_cell.angle_beta   90.00
_cell.angle_gamma   90.00
#
_symmetry.space_group_name_H-M   'P 1'
#
loop_
_entity.id
_entity.type
_entity.pdbx_description
1 polymer ?
#
loop_
_entity_poly.entity_id
_entity_poly.type
_entity_poly.pdbx_seq_one_letter_code
_entity_poly.pdbx_strand_id
1 'polypeptide(L)'
;MNLKGLIRKAKEDSEGSAAKAADKPSQDSSFSFDLSGLLSQVSNEQLSVIDGLPTVMLAKEWLPEHAEALIIEHLRARKDDFVQLRGKRTARYGGDAGQKPFCPELLQPWLQQLCAKVAASTPDGSPEPNHVLVNHYQPGDGIMPHTDGPAYLPRAAILSLGSATVFDFWTDHAHTASGRPPTLSVLLPPRSLLFFTDQAYSSHLHGIASRRFDELEGVANWTPEVRDSFAGSGRWTSQLETTSLRREERYSLTIRHVPSEVTEAAGP
;
A
#
# COMPACT_ATOMS: atom_id res chain seq x y z
N MET A 1 14.21 -19.51 -25.53
CA MET A 1 14.86 -18.41 -24.77
C MET A 1 15.48 -19.01 -23.51
N ASN A 2 16.72 -18.65 -23.17
CA ASN A 2 17.43 -19.14 -21.96
C ASN A 2 16.82 -18.52 -20.69
N LEU A 3 16.76 -19.27 -19.58
CA LEU A 3 16.31 -18.83 -18.25
C LEU A 3 16.93 -17.49 -17.80
N LYS A 4 18.19 -17.23 -18.13
CA LYS A 4 18.86 -15.93 -17.88
C LYS A 4 18.25 -14.77 -18.69
N GLY A 5 17.77 -15.05 -19.90
CA GLY A 5 17.08 -14.07 -20.74
C GLY A 5 15.65 -13.79 -20.29
N LEU A 6 14.97 -14.78 -19.72
CA LEU A 6 13.66 -14.62 -19.08
C LEU A 6 13.76 -13.83 -17.77
N ILE A 7 14.79 -14.08 -16.96
CA ILE A 7 15.05 -13.31 -15.72
C ILE A 7 15.45 -11.88 -16.06
N ARG A 8 16.32 -11.67 -17.06
CA ARG A 8 16.69 -10.32 -17.50
C ARG A 8 15.49 -9.56 -18.07
N LYS A 9 14.62 -10.22 -18.84
CA LYS A 9 13.38 -9.61 -19.34
C LYS A 9 12.37 -9.36 -18.25
N ALA A 10 12.19 -10.26 -17.28
CA ALA A 10 11.34 -10.01 -16.10
C ALA A 10 11.89 -8.87 -15.23
N LYS A 11 13.21 -8.76 -15.12
CA LYS A 11 13.90 -7.68 -14.41
C LYS A 11 13.82 -6.35 -15.17
N GLU A 12 13.99 -6.34 -16.49
CA GLU A 12 13.76 -5.16 -17.34
C GLU A 12 12.26 -4.77 -17.40
N ASP A 13 11.35 -5.74 -17.35
CA ASP A 13 9.89 -5.55 -17.31
C ASP A 13 9.41 -5.11 -15.90
N SER A 14 10.16 -5.42 -14.83
CA SER A 14 9.90 -4.96 -13.45
C SER A 14 10.61 -3.64 -13.11
N GLU A 15 11.82 -3.42 -13.64
CA GLU A 15 12.62 -2.20 -13.46
C GLU A 15 12.22 -1.08 -14.43
N GLY A 16 11.47 -1.40 -15.49
CA GLY A 16 10.93 -0.44 -16.46
C GLY A 16 9.86 0.54 -15.94
N SER A 17 9.57 0.55 -14.64
CA SER A 17 8.70 1.53 -14.00
C SER A 17 9.40 2.32 -12.89
N ALA A 18 10.70 2.62 -13.04
CA ALA A 18 11.18 3.89 -12.50
C ALA A 18 10.31 4.97 -13.14
N ALA A 19 9.34 5.50 -12.38
CA ALA A 19 8.49 6.58 -12.83
C ALA A 19 9.43 7.67 -13.38
N LYS A 20 9.41 7.88 -14.71
CA LYS A 20 9.99 9.10 -15.30
C LYS A 20 9.56 10.24 -14.40
N ALA A 21 10.53 11.06 -13.98
CA ALA A 21 10.35 12.18 -13.05
C ALA A 21 8.94 12.75 -13.18
N ALA A 22 8.05 12.30 -12.28
CA ALA A 22 6.74 12.89 -12.17
C ALA A 22 7.00 14.31 -11.67
N ASP A 23 6.41 15.31 -12.33
CA ASP A 23 6.39 16.64 -11.76
C ASP A 23 5.86 16.54 -10.34
N LYS A 24 6.53 17.26 -9.44
CA LYS A 24 6.16 17.31 -8.02
C LYS A 24 4.67 17.65 -7.93
N PRO A 25 3.86 16.87 -7.20
CA PRO A 25 2.46 17.20 -7.00
C PRO A 25 2.29 18.62 -6.46
N SER A 26 1.24 19.29 -6.91
CA SER A 26 0.88 20.62 -6.40
C SER A 26 0.81 20.61 -4.87
N GLN A 27 1.42 21.60 -4.22
CA GLN A 27 1.29 21.79 -2.77
C GLN A 27 -0.03 22.50 -2.48
N ASP A 28 -0.83 22.00 -1.56
CA ASP A 28 -1.84 22.85 -0.91
C ASP A 28 -1.88 22.57 0.59
N SER A 29 -1.53 23.60 1.33
CA SER A 29 -1.43 23.62 2.79
C SER A 29 -2.76 23.95 3.48
N SER A 30 -3.81 24.25 2.72
CA SER A 30 -5.14 24.57 3.25
C SER A 30 -5.99 23.33 3.48
N PHE A 31 -5.73 22.23 2.77
CA PHE A 31 -6.42 20.96 3.00
C PHE A 31 -6.08 20.40 4.37
N SER A 32 -7.12 20.12 5.13
CA SER A 32 -7.06 19.49 6.43
C SER A 32 -8.31 18.63 6.63
N PHE A 33 -8.19 17.63 7.50
CA PHE A 33 -9.30 16.84 7.97
C PHE A 33 -9.09 16.53 9.44
N ASP A 34 -10.18 16.23 10.12
CA ASP A 34 -10.13 15.87 11.52
C ASP A 34 -9.77 14.40 11.68
N LEU A 35 -8.69 14.14 12.42
CA LEU A 35 -8.29 12.82 12.87
C LEU A 35 -8.73 12.54 14.32
N SER A 36 -9.59 13.38 14.90
CA SER A 36 -10.26 13.04 16.16
C SER A 36 -11.04 11.74 15.97
N GLY A 37 -10.87 10.82 16.92
CA GLY A 37 -11.37 9.44 16.80
C GLY A 37 -10.41 8.46 16.12
N LEU A 38 -9.36 8.92 15.43
CA LEU A 38 -8.27 8.04 15.00
C LEU A 38 -7.48 7.62 16.24
N LEU A 39 -7.54 6.33 16.56
CA LEU A 39 -6.91 5.78 17.75
C LEU A 39 -5.43 6.17 17.78
N SER A 40 -4.98 6.64 18.94
CA SER A 40 -3.59 7.05 19.15
C SER A 40 -2.63 5.88 19.08
N GLN A 41 -3.13 4.68 19.33
CA GLN A 41 -2.46 3.39 19.17
C GLN A 41 -3.47 2.42 18.61
N VAL A 42 -3.10 1.64 17.60
CA VAL A 42 -3.91 0.51 17.18
C VAL A 42 -3.77 -0.55 18.25
N SER A 43 -4.86 -0.89 18.94
CA SER A 43 -4.79 -1.93 19.96
C SER A 43 -4.45 -3.26 19.32
N ASN A 44 -3.84 -4.19 20.08
CA ASN A 44 -3.61 -5.56 19.61
C ASN A 44 -4.92 -6.25 19.17
N GLU A 45 -6.09 -5.76 19.61
CA GLU A 45 -7.40 -6.26 19.22
C GLU A 45 -7.84 -5.79 17.82
N GLN A 46 -7.28 -4.68 17.33
CA GLN A 46 -7.56 -4.15 15.99
C GLN A 46 -6.53 -4.58 14.94
N LEU A 47 -5.29 -4.82 15.35
CA LEU A 47 -4.24 -5.41 14.52
C LEU A 47 -4.38 -6.92 14.52
N SER A 48 -5.07 -7.46 13.52
CA SER A 48 -5.11 -8.91 13.32
C SER A 48 -3.84 -9.36 12.59
N VAL A 49 -3.06 -10.24 13.22
CA VAL A 49 -2.05 -11.02 12.50
C VAL A 49 -2.78 -11.89 11.49
N ILE A 50 -2.32 -11.86 10.24
CA ILE A 50 -2.91 -12.68 9.19
C ILE A 50 -2.20 -14.03 9.17
N ASP A 51 -2.95 -15.10 9.39
CA ASP A 51 -2.43 -16.46 9.32
C ASP A 51 -1.71 -16.71 8.00
N GLY A 52 -0.53 -17.33 8.08
CA GLY A 52 0.33 -17.63 6.93
C GLY A 52 1.63 -16.81 6.89
N LEU A 53 1.59 -15.52 7.23
CA LEU A 53 2.79 -14.67 7.35
C LEU A 53 2.69 -13.80 8.63
N PRO A 54 3.37 -14.17 9.73
CA PRO A 54 3.26 -13.46 11.02
C PRO A 54 3.66 -11.98 10.96
N THR A 55 4.45 -11.60 9.95
CA THR A 55 4.94 -10.24 9.73
C THR A 55 4.00 -9.43 8.83
N VAL A 56 2.75 -9.90 8.64
CA VAL A 56 1.65 -9.20 7.95
C VAL A 56 0.51 -8.99 8.93
N MET A 57 0.11 -7.74 9.10
CA MET A 57 -0.93 -7.33 10.03
C MET A 57 -1.92 -6.40 9.35
N LEU A 58 -3.20 -6.48 9.72
CA LEU A 58 -4.24 -5.62 9.18
C LEU A 58 -4.99 -4.93 10.32
N ALA A 59 -5.04 -3.59 10.28
CA ALA A 59 -5.96 -2.80 11.09
C ALA A 59 -7.20 -2.45 10.26
N LYS A 60 -8.36 -3.00 10.64
CA LYS A 60 -9.66 -2.65 10.02
C LYS A 60 -10.16 -1.33 10.60
N GLU A 61 -10.93 -0.57 9.81
CA GLU A 61 -11.50 0.72 10.25
C GLU A 61 -10.45 1.64 10.88
N TRP A 62 -9.23 1.63 10.32
CA TRP A 62 -8.13 2.42 10.82
C TRP A 62 -8.45 3.89 10.65
N LEU A 63 -8.86 4.32 9.46
CA LEU A 63 -9.26 5.71 9.18
C LEU A 63 -10.76 5.94 9.45
N PRO A 64 -11.19 7.09 9.99
CA PRO A 64 -12.62 7.43 10.08
C PRO A 64 -13.28 7.67 8.70
N GLU A 65 -14.58 7.35 8.58
CA GLU A 65 -15.35 7.50 7.33
C GLU A 65 -15.35 8.94 6.79
N HIS A 66 -15.49 9.95 7.66
CA HIS A 66 -15.48 11.36 7.23
C HIS A 66 -14.12 11.78 6.67
N ALA A 67 -13.02 11.27 7.26
CA ALA A 67 -11.67 11.56 6.79
C ALA A 67 -11.41 10.90 5.43
N GLU A 68 -11.87 9.66 5.22
CA GLU A 68 -11.82 9.00 3.92
C GLU A 68 -12.52 9.82 2.83
N ALA A 69 -13.74 10.28 3.10
CA ALA A 69 -14.51 11.06 2.12
C ALA A 69 -13.77 12.33 1.68
N LEU A 70 -13.23 13.08 2.65
CA LEU A 70 -12.45 14.31 2.39
C LEU A 70 -11.16 14.01 1.61
N ILE A 71 -10.42 12.95 1.97
CA ILE A 71 -9.20 12.57 1.25
C ILE A 71 -9.52 12.16 -0.18
N ILE A 72 -10.56 11.35 -0.42
CA ILE A 72 -10.94 10.94 -1.78
C ILE A 72 -11.36 12.14 -2.63
N GLU A 73 -12.20 13.04 -2.10
CA GLU A 73 -12.58 14.27 -2.79
C GLU A 73 -11.36 15.11 -3.17
N HIS A 74 -10.44 15.26 -2.22
CA HIS A 74 -9.19 15.97 -2.40
C HIS A 74 -8.31 15.35 -3.50
N LEU A 75 -8.12 14.03 -3.49
CA LEU A 75 -7.34 13.32 -4.50
C LEU A 75 -7.99 13.38 -5.89
N ARG A 76 -9.33 13.35 -5.97
CA ARG A 76 -10.07 13.51 -7.24
C ARG A 76 -9.90 14.92 -7.81
N ALA A 77 -9.92 15.95 -6.97
CA ALA A 77 -9.69 17.33 -7.39
C ALA A 77 -8.27 17.55 -7.94
N ARG A 78 -7.30 16.75 -7.48
CA ARG A 78 -5.90 16.78 -7.95
C ARG A 78 -5.53 15.63 -8.89
N LYS A 79 -6.47 15.13 -9.69
CA LYS A 79 -6.22 14.03 -10.64
C LYS A 79 -5.03 14.26 -11.58
N ASP A 80 -4.66 15.51 -11.82
CA ASP A 80 -3.57 15.92 -12.70
C ASP A 80 -2.17 15.80 -12.03
N ASP A 81 -2.10 15.66 -10.70
CA ASP A 81 -0.85 15.33 -9.98
C ASP A 81 -0.39 13.88 -10.21
N PHE A 82 -1.25 13.04 -10.79
CA PHE A 82 -0.98 11.61 -10.96
C PHE A 82 -0.36 11.31 -12.33
N VAL A 83 0.73 10.55 -12.32
CA VAL A 83 1.35 10.01 -13.53
C VAL A 83 0.83 8.61 -13.82
N GLN A 84 0.54 8.34 -15.11
CA GLN A 84 0.14 7.02 -15.57
C GLN A 84 1.33 6.06 -15.60
N LEU A 85 1.19 4.95 -14.88
CA LEU A 85 2.07 3.78 -14.94
C LEU A 85 1.33 2.60 -15.57
N ARG A 86 2.02 1.47 -15.76
CA ARG A 86 1.35 0.25 -16.23
C ARG A 86 0.34 -0.23 -15.18
N GLY A 87 -0.93 -0.17 -15.52
CA GLY A 87 -2.03 -0.72 -14.71
C GLY A 87 -2.41 0.11 -13.49
N LYS A 88 -1.92 1.34 -13.31
CA LYS A 88 -2.38 2.29 -12.28
C LYS A 88 -1.87 3.70 -12.57
N ARG A 89 -2.40 4.68 -11.85
CA ARG A 89 -1.81 6.02 -11.75
C ARG A 89 -1.16 6.24 -10.38
N THR A 90 -0.15 7.09 -10.31
CA THR A 90 0.60 7.33 -9.06
C THR A 90 1.06 8.77 -8.92
N ALA A 91 0.91 9.33 -7.72
CA ALA A 91 1.51 10.58 -7.27
C ALA A 91 2.53 10.28 -6.15
N ARG A 92 3.63 11.03 -6.11
CA ARG A 92 4.77 10.81 -5.19
C ARG A 92 4.97 12.04 -4.30
N TYR A 93 5.12 11.80 -3.00
CA TYR A 93 5.35 12.83 -1.99
C TYR A 93 6.55 12.46 -1.11
N GLY A 94 7.37 13.44 -0.72
CA GLY A 94 8.52 13.24 0.16
C GLY A 94 9.89 13.21 -0.53
N GLY A 95 9.93 13.41 -1.86
CA GLY A 95 11.15 13.40 -2.66
C GLY A 95 11.27 12.17 -3.56
N ASP A 96 12.38 12.05 -4.27
CA ASP A 96 12.66 10.90 -5.15
C ASP A 96 13.48 9.83 -4.42
N ALA A 97 12.83 8.76 -3.97
CA ALA A 97 13.51 7.63 -3.31
C ALA A 97 14.51 6.88 -4.22
N GLY A 98 14.47 7.09 -5.54
CA GLY A 98 15.47 6.57 -6.48
C GLY A 98 16.72 7.43 -6.60
N GLN A 99 16.67 8.69 -6.14
CA GLN A 99 17.79 9.61 -6.15
C GLN A 99 18.82 9.23 -5.07
N LYS A 100 20.11 9.31 -5.41
CA LYS A 100 21.24 9.10 -4.50
C LYS A 100 22.17 10.32 -4.51
N PRO A 101 22.38 11.02 -3.38
CA PRO A 101 21.74 10.80 -2.09
C PRO A 101 20.24 11.12 -2.14
N PHE A 102 19.46 10.51 -1.24
CA PHE A 102 18.05 10.86 -1.07
C PHE A 102 17.94 12.29 -0.51
N CYS A 103 17.21 13.15 -1.21
CA CYS A 103 16.91 14.51 -0.76
C CYS A 103 15.45 14.57 -0.32
N PRO A 104 15.15 14.47 1.00
CA PRO A 104 13.77 14.51 1.47
C PRO A 104 13.14 15.87 1.18
N GLU A 105 11.92 15.82 0.64
CA GLU A 105 11.08 16.99 0.48
C GLU A 105 10.02 17.05 1.59
N LEU A 106 9.63 18.27 1.97
CA LEU A 106 8.57 18.44 2.96
C LEU A 106 7.26 17.83 2.46
N LEU A 107 6.73 16.87 3.22
CA LEU A 107 5.39 16.34 3.01
C LEU A 107 4.33 17.41 3.26
N GLN A 108 3.20 17.31 2.56
CA GLN A 108 2.05 18.16 2.85
C GLN A 108 1.56 17.93 4.28
N PRO A 109 1.01 18.95 4.98
CA PRO A 109 0.65 18.84 6.39
C PRO A 109 -0.25 17.63 6.71
N TRP A 110 -1.23 17.35 5.86
CA TRP A 110 -2.13 16.21 6.04
C TRP A 110 -1.43 14.83 5.88
N LEU A 111 -0.41 14.75 5.02
CA LEU A 111 0.42 13.55 4.89
C LEU A 111 1.36 13.38 6.08
N GLN A 112 1.90 14.47 6.63
CA GLN A 112 2.69 14.43 7.87
C GLN A 112 1.85 13.89 9.03
N GLN A 113 0.61 14.37 9.17
CA GLN A 113 -0.32 13.85 10.19
C GLN A 113 -0.57 12.34 10.04
N LEU A 114 -0.77 11.85 8.80
CA LEU A 114 -0.93 10.41 8.56
C LEU A 114 0.35 9.62 8.87
N CYS A 115 1.53 10.14 8.50
CA CYS A 115 2.81 9.49 8.78
C CYS A 115 3.07 9.37 10.29
N ALA A 116 2.82 10.44 11.05
CA ALA A 116 2.93 10.43 12.51
C ALA A 116 1.98 9.39 13.15
N LYS A 117 0.76 9.26 12.63
CA LYS A 117 -0.22 8.27 13.10
C LYS A 117 0.15 6.84 12.74
N VAL A 118 0.71 6.61 11.55
CA VAL A 118 1.26 5.30 11.16
C VAL A 118 2.42 4.93 12.09
N ALA A 119 3.34 5.85 12.38
CA ALA A 119 4.44 5.62 13.30
C ALA A 119 3.95 5.27 14.71
N ALA A 120 2.93 5.98 15.22
CA ALA A 120 2.31 5.68 16.51
C ALA A 120 1.52 4.35 16.54
N SER A 121 1.14 3.81 15.37
CA SER A 121 0.41 2.54 15.25
C SER A 121 1.33 1.32 15.40
N THR A 122 2.65 1.49 15.35
CA THR A 122 3.64 0.41 15.51
C THR A 122 4.53 0.68 16.72
N PRO A 123 4.42 -0.06 17.83
CA PRO A 123 5.12 0.24 19.09
C PRO A 123 6.62 -0.15 19.08
N ASP A 124 7.23 -0.30 17.91
CA ASP A 124 8.60 -0.79 17.76
C ASP A 124 9.67 0.31 17.72
N GLY A 125 9.27 1.58 17.91
CA GLY A 125 10.18 2.72 17.97
C GLY A 125 10.77 3.12 16.61
N SER A 126 10.18 2.65 15.51
CA SER A 126 10.65 3.00 14.17
C SER A 126 10.47 4.47 13.83
N PRO A 127 11.34 5.04 12.98
CA PRO A 127 11.27 6.45 12.63
C PRO A 127 10.00 6.76 11.84
N GLU A 128 9.53 8.01 11.97
CA GLU A 128 8.36 8.48 11.25
C GLU A 128 8.57 8.35 9.73
N PRO A 129 7.61 7.78 8.99
CA PRO A 129 7.65 7.75 7.53
C PRO A 129 7.81 9.15 6.91
N ASN A 130 8.64 9.26 5.89
CA ASN A 130 8.94 10.54 5.21
C ASN A 130 8.63 10.50 3.70
N HIS A 131 8.10 9.38 3.19
CA HIS A 131 7.81 9.20 1.78
C HIS A 131 6.48 8.46 1.56
N VAL A 132 5.64 9.00 0.67
CA VAL A 132 4.30 8.47 0.38
C VAL A 132 4.09 8.34 -1.12
N LEU A 133 3.65 7.16 -1.57
CA LEU A 133 3.08 6.98 -2.91
C LEU A 133 1.57 6.89 -2.80
N VAL A 134 0.86 7.81 -3.45
CA VAL A 134 -0.59 7.73 -3.62
C VAL A 134 -0.87 7.04 -4.95
N ASN A 135 -1.52 5.89 -4.89
CA ASN A 135 -1.88 5.11 -6.07
C ASN A 135 -3.38 5.23 -6.32
N HIS A 136 -3.76 5.36 -7.58
CA HIS A 136 -5.15 5.37 -8.04
C HIS A 136 -5.36 4.22 -9.03
N TYR A 137 -6.36 3.39 -8.74
CA TYR A 137 -6.78 2.22 -9.53
C TYR A 137 -8.23 2.35 -9.97
N GLN A 138 -8.49 2.08 -11.24
CA GLN A 138 -9.82 1.86 -11.80
C GLN A 138 -10.15 0.36 -11.84
N PRO A 139 -11.42 -0.05 -12.06
CA PRO A 139 -11.76 -1.46 -12.21
C PRO A 139 -10.97 -2.13 -13.36
N GLY A 140 -10.20 -3.17 -13.04
CA GLY A 140 -9.29 -3.85 -13.98
C GLY A 140 -7.82 -3.48 -13.81
N ASP A 141 -7.52 -2.38 -13.12
CA ASP A 141 -6.16 -1.98 -12.78
C ASP A 141 -5.53 -2.92 -11.74
N GLY A 142 -4.21 -2.87 -11.66
CA GLY A 142 -3.41 -3.69 -10.75
C GLY A 142 -1.93 -3.31 -10.76
N ILE A 143 -1.17 -3.93 -9.89
CA ILE A 143 0.30 -3.86 -9.88
C ILE A 143 0.85 -5.29 -9.82
N MET A 144 1.74 -5.58 -10.77
CA MET A 144 2.39 -6.89 -10.88
C MET A 144 3.16 -7.25 -9.59
N PRO A 145 3.39 -8.53 -9.31
CA PRO A 145 4.23 -8.96 -8.19
C PRO A 145 5.61 -8.29 -8.23
N HIS A 146 5.96 -7.57 -7.16
CA HIS A 146 7.20 -6.80 -7.06
C HIS A 146 7.68 -6.70 -5.61
N THR A 147 8.90 -6.20 -5.42
CA THR A 147 9.41 -5.69 -4.14
C THR A 147 9.52 -4.16 -4.20
N ASP A 148 9.49 -3.50 -3.05
CA ASP A 148 9.52 -2.04 -2.95
C ASP A 148 10.88 -1.39 -3.29
N GLY A 149 11.96 -2.18 -3.34
CA GLY A 149 13.32 -1.71 -3.63
C GLY A 149 14.12 -1.33 -2.37
N PRO A 150 15.44 -1.13 -2.51
CA PRO A 150 16.36 -1.05 -1.37
C PRO A 150 16.40 0.30 -0.67
N ALA A 151 15.64 1.29 -1.14
CA ALA A 151 15.69 2.66 -0.62
C ALA A 151 15.02 2.82 0.74
N TYR A 152 14.15 1.90 1.14
CA TYR A 152 13.33 2.06 2.34
C TYR A 152 13.83 1.18 3.47
N LEU A 153 13.49 1.55 4.71
CA LEU A 153 13.50 0.59 5.82
C LEU A 153 12.62 -0.62 5.48
N PRO A 154 12.92 -1.83 5.98
CA PRO A 154 12.28 -3.08 5.55
C PRO A 154 10.86 -3.26 6.10
N ARG A 155 9.98 -2.30 5.80
CA ARG A 155 8.59 -2.21 6.23
C ARG A 155 7.78 -1.32 5.30
N ALA A 156 6.49 -1.60 5.23
CA ALA A 156 5.53 -0.74 4.54
C ALA A 156 4.18 -0.72 5.26
N ALA A 157 3.53 0.44 5.22
CA ALA A 157 2.13 0.58 5.58
C ALA A 157 1.33 1.01 4.35
N ILE A 158 0.17 0.39 4.11
CA ILE A 158 -0.72 0.68 3.00
C ILE A 158 -2.10 1.01 3.54
N LEU A 159 -2.47 2.28 3.47
CA LEU A 159 -3.83 2.75 3.74
C LEU A 159 -4.68 2.54 2.48
N SER A 160 -5.78 1.81 2.59
CA SER A 160 -6.72 1.57 1.49
C SER A 160 -7.92 2.50 1.57
N LEU A 161 -8.38 3.05 0.45
CA LEU A 161 -9.50 4.00 0.39
C LEU A 161 -10.44 3.69 -0.80
N GLY A 162 -11.74 3.93 -0.62
CA GLY A 162 -12.77 3.87 -1.67
C GLY A 162 -13.32 2.45 -1.94
N SER A 163 -12.53 1.60 -2.59
CA SER A 163 -12.92 0.23 -2.93
C SER A 163 -12.06 -0.81 -2.22
N ALA A 164 -12.68 -1.92 -1.84
CA ALA A 164 -11.95 -3.09 -1.36
C ALA A 164 -11.15 -3.73 -2.50
N THR A 165 -10.12 -4.49 -2.16
CA THR A 165 -9.36 -5.32 -3.11
C THR A 165 -8.64 -6.47 -2.42
N VAL A 166 -8.30 -7.53 -3.15
CA VAL A 166 -7.38 -8.57 -2.66
C VAL A 166 -5.93 -8.21 -3.00
N PHE A 167 -5.08 -8.25 -1.97
CA PHE A 167 -3.63 -8.03 -2.03
C PHE A 167 -2.90 -9.35 -1.81
N ASP A 168 -1.99 -9.67 -2.69
CA ASP A 168 -1.40 -11.00 -2.81
C ASP A 168 0.11 -10.97 -2.52
N PHE A 169 0.62 -12.01 -1.84
CA PHE A 169 2.02 -12.25 -1.56
C PHE A 169 2.48 -13.57 -2.18
N TRP A 170 3.66 -13.58 -2.80
CA TRP A 170 4.32 -14.75 -3.37
C TRP A 170 5.75 -14.87 -2.84
N THR A 171 6.27 -16.09 -2.71
CA THR A 171 7.64 -16.30 -2.21
C THR A 171 8.73 -15.74 -3.12
N ASP A 172 8.56 -15.80 -4.45
CA ASP A 172 9.53 -15.32 -5.43
C ASP A 172 8.96 -15.30 -6.86
N HIS A 173 9.79 -14.90 -7.83
CA HIS A 173 9.39 -14.89 -9.24
C HIS A 173 9.12 -16.28 -9.81
N ALA A 174 9.82 -17.34 -9.35
CA ALA A 174 9.57 -18.70 -9.82
C ALA A 174 8.18 -19.19 -9.38
N HIS A 175 7.76 -18.82 -8.18
CA HIS A 175 6.41 -19.01 -7.68
C HIS A 175 5.40 -18.30 -8.59
N THR A 176 5.58 -17.01 -8.87
CA THR A 176 4.66 -16.28 -9.75
C THR A 176 4.57 -16.89 -11.16
N ALA A 177 5.69 -17.40 -11.69
CA ALA A 177 5.76 -18.01 -13.03
C ALA A 177 5.14 -19.42 -13.08
N SER A 178 5.04 -20.10 -11.94
CA SER A 178 4.48 -21.45 -11.86
C SER A 178 2.96 -21.50 -12.01
N GLY A 179 2.27 -20.35 -11.94
CA GLY A 179 0.80 -20.28 -11.95
C GLY A 179 0.15 -20.81 -10.67
N ARG A 180 0.94 -21.16 -9.64
CA ARG A 180 0.42 -21.53 -8.33
C ARG A 180 -0.26 -20.32 -7.66
N PRO A 181 -1.26 -20.56 -6.79
CA PRO A 181 -1.88 -19.50 -5.99
C PRO A 181 -0.86 -18.75 -5.14
N PRO A 182 -1.13 -17.48 -4.78
CA PRO A 182 -0.30 -16.73 -3.82
C PRO A 182 -0.08 -17.52 -2.52
N THR A 183 1.07 -17.28 -1.88
CA THR A 183 1.35 -17.81 -0.53
C THR A 183 0.36 -17.27 0.49
N LEU A 184 -0.05 -16.00 0.31
CA LEU A 184 -1.03 -15.33 1.13
C LEU A 184 -1.83 -14.35 0.27
N SER A 185 -3.14 -14.36 0.44
CA SER A 185 -4.06 -13.35 -0.12
C SER A 185 -4.83 -12.70 1.00
N VAL A 186 -4.88 -11.37 1.01
CA VAL A 186 -5.51 -10.57 2.07
C VAL A 186 -6.54 -9.62 1.46
N LEU A 187 -7.77 -9.67 1.95
CA LEU A 187 -8.80 -8.68 1.63
C LEU A 187 -8.48 -7.37 2.34
N LEU A 188 -8.31 -6.29 1.58
CA LEU A 188 -8.09 -4.93 2.08
C LEU A 188 -9.38 -4.12 1.90
N PRO A 189 -10.25 -4.01 2.91
CA PRO A 189 -11.41 -3.13 2.84
C PRO A 189 -10.97 -1.65 2.84
N PRO A 190 -11.83 -0.72 2.41
CA PRO A 190 -11.60 0.71 2.58
C PRO A 190 -11.34 1.04 4.06
N ARG A 191 -10.56 2.11 4.28
CA ARG A 191 -10.09 2.59 5.59
C ARG A 191 -9.23 1.62 6.39
N SER A 192 -8.85 0.48 5.82
CA SER A 192 -7.89 -0.42 6.48
C SER A 192 -6.45 0.03 6.28
N LEU A 193 -5.61 -0.26 7.26
CA LEU A 193 -4.16 -0.12 7.20
C LEU A 193 -3.52 -1.51 7.20
N LEU A 194 -2.98 -1.92 6.05
CA LEU A 194 -2.12 -3.11 5.97
C LEU A 194 -0.70 -2.72 6.39
N PHE A 195 -0.10 -3.48 7.29
CA PHE A 195 1.28 -3.33 7.70
C PHE A 195 2.04 -4.62 7.45
N PHE A 196 3.23 -4.53 6.83
CA PHE A 196 4.10 -5.69 6.69
C PHE A 196 5.58 -5.32 6.81
N THR A 197 6.35 -6.24 7.42
CA THR A 197 7.77 -6.06 7.78
C THR A 197 8.58 -7.33 7.50
N ASP A 198 9.89 -7.26 7.73
CA ASP A 198 10.82 -8.40 7.76
C ASP A 198 10.71 -9.29 6.53
N GLN A 199 10.33 -10.57 6.69
CA GLN A 199 10.27 -11.55 5.61
C GLN A 199 9.18 -11.24 4.57
N ALA A 200 8.03 -10.72 5.02
CA ALA A 200 6.96 -10.31 4.10
C ALA A 200 7.40 -9.12 3.24
N TYR A 201 8.23 -8.23 3.78
CA TYR A 201 8.78 -7.10 3.02
C TYR A 201 9.98 -7.48 2.14
N SER A 202 10.92 -8.23 2.70
CA SER A 202 12.26 -8.40 2.14
C SER A 202 12.39 -9.60 1.21
N SER A 203 11.52 -10.60 1.36
CA SER A 203 11.64 -11.87 0.64
C SER A 203 10.44 -12.19 -0.24
N HIS A 204 9.27 -11.62 0.04
CA HIS A 204 8.08 -11.87 -0.76
C HIS A 204 7.89 -10.81 -1.83
N LEU A 205 7.37 -11.25 -2.97
CA LEU A 205 6.77 -10.35 -3.94
C LEU A 205 5.35 -10.05 -3.50
N HIS A 206 4.89 -8.83 -3.71
CA HIS A 206 3.52 -8.44 -3.45
C HIS A 206 2.88 -7.71 -4.62
N GLY A 207 1.56 -7.74 -4.68
CA GLY A 207 0.85 -7.08 -5.77
C GLY A 207 -0.67 -7.13 -5.66
N ILE A 208 -1.30 -6.52 -6.66
CA ILE A 208 -2.74 -6.52 -6.87
C ILE A 208 -2.97 -6.98 -8.30
N ALA A 209 -3.58 -8.14 -8.50
CA ALA A 209 -3.82 -8.67 -9.84
C ALA A 209 -4.70 -7.70 -10.67
N SER A 210 -4.42 -7.56 -11.97
CA SER A 210 -5.24 -6.75 -12.89
C SER A 210 -6.54 -7.49 -13.24
N ARG A 211 -7.59 -7.24 -12.46
CA ARG A 211 -8.92 -7.85 -12.60
C ARG A 211 -10.03 -6.91 -12.14
N ARG A 212 -11.25 -7.16 -12.62
CA ARG A 212 -12.46 -6.39 -12.24
C ARG A 212 -13.19 -7.00 -11.04
N PHE A 213 -12.97 -8.27 -10.78
CA PHE A 213 -13.57 -9.01 -9.69
C PHE A 213 -12.48 -9.82 -8.97
N ASP A 214 -12.52 -9.87 -7.64
CA ASP A 214 -11.70 -10.78 -6.84
C ASP A 214 -12.54 -12.01 -6.46
N GLU A 215 -11.95 -13.20 -6.55
CA GLU A 215 -12.48 -14.41 -5.91
C GLU A 215 -12.05 -14.39 -4.45
N LEU A 216 -12.98 -14.67 -3.54
CA LEU A 216 -12.73 -14.57 -2.10
C LEU A 216 -12.44 -15.93 -1.43
N GLU A 217 -12.61 -17.04 -2.16
CA GLU A 217 -12.23 -18.36 -1.68
C GLU A 217 -10.72 -18.42 -1.41
N GLY A 218 -10.33 -18.84 -0.20
CA GLY A 218 -8.94 -18.96 0.22
C GLY A 218 -8.26 -17.64 0.62
N VAL A 219 -8.98 -16.51 0.63
CA VAL A 219 -8.48 -15.24 1.15
C VAL A 219 -8.43 -15.31 2.68
N ALA A 220 -7.26 -15.08 3.28
CA ALA A 220 -6.96 -15.49 4.65
C ALA A 220 -7.85 -14.83 5.72
N ASN A 221 -8.28 -13.59 5.50
CA ASN A 221 -9.14 -12.84 6.41
C ASN A 221 -10.60 -12.77 5.93
N TRP A 222 -11.01 -13.67 5.03
CA TRP A 222 -12.36 -13.75 4.52
C TRP A 222 -12.99 -15.12 4.76
N THR A 223 -14.22 -15.09 5.25
CA THR A 223 -15.18 -16.18 5.31
C THR A 223 -16.58 -15.58 5.08
N PRO A 224 -17.58 -16.36 4.65
CA PRO A 224 -18.95 -15.87 4.56
C PRO A 224 -19.49 -15.29 5.87
N GLU A 225 -19.06 -15.82 7.02
CA GLU A 225 -19.48 -15.42 8.36
C GLU A 225 -18.89 -14.06 8.77
N VAL A 226 -17.66 -13.75 8.35
CA VAL A 226 -17.03 -12.46 8.66
C VAL A 226 -17.56 -11.32 7.79
N ARG A 227 -18.42 -11.59 6.78
CA ARG A 227 -19.07 -10.56 5.96
C ARG A 227 -19.72 -9.47 6.81
N ASP A 228 -20.43 -9.88 7.86
CA ASP A 228 -21.13 -8.96 8.74
C ASP A 228 -20.19 -8.36 9.80
N SER A 229 -19.02 -8.96 10.06
CA SER A 229 -17.95 -8.35 10.89
C SER A 229 -17.17 -7.25 10.16
N PHE A 230 -17.15 -7.31 8.82
CA PHE A 230 -16.75 -6.22 7.95
C PHE A 230 -17.87 -5.18 7.79
N ALA A 231 -19.10 -5.49 8.25
CA ALA A 231 -20.22 -4.56 8.25
C ALA A 231 -20.08 -3.58 9.42
N GLY A 232 -19.20 -2.60 9.22
CA GLY A 232 -19.09 -1.40 10.02
C GLY A 232 -18.62 -0.27 9.11
N SER A 233 -19.54 0.62 8.73
CA SER A 233 -19.29 1.95 8.14
C SER A 233 -18.93 2.08 6.64
N GLY A 234 -19.70 1.56 5.68
CA GLY A 234 -19.62 2.14 4.33
C GLY A 234 -20.30 1.40 3.18
N ARG A 235 -20.44 2.12 2.04
CA ARG A 235 -21.02 1.64 0.76
C ARG A 235 -20.31 0.43 0.14
N TRP A 236 -19.11 0.06 0.60
CA TRP A 236 -18.29 -0.95 -0.07
C TRP A 236 -18.83 -2.37 0.09
N THR A 237 -19.70 -2.67 1.06
CA THR A 237 -20.36 -3.98 1.15
C THR A 237 -21.24 -4.28 -0.06
N SER A 238 -21.67 -3.25 -0.81
CA SER A 238 -22.34 -3.43 -2.11
C SER A 238 -21.44 -3.99 -3.21
N GLN A 239 -20.12 -4.03 -2.98
CA GLN A 239 -19.15 -4.67 -3.85
C GLN A 239 -19.10 -6.19 -3.62
N LEU A 240 -19.55 -6.68 -2.45
CA LEU A 240 -19.49 -8.08 -2.09
C LEU A 240 -20.67 -8.84 -2.69
N GLU A 241 -20.36 -9.89 -3.45
CA GLU A 241 -21.28 -10.94 -3.85
C GLU A 241 -21.03 -12.18 -2.97
N THR A 242 -21.70 -13.30 -3.25
CA THR A 242 -21.63 -14.51 -2.39
C THR A 242 -20.20 -15.03 -2.22
N THR A 243 -19.40 -15.05 -3.29
CA THR A 243 -18.03 -15.57 -3.30
C THR A 243 -17.03 -14.63 -3.96
N SER A 244 -17.48 -13.46 -4.42
CA SER A 244 -16.68 -12.53 -5.20
C SER A 244 -16.80 -11.10 -4.67
N LEU A 245 -15.85 -10.26 -5.07
CA LEU A 245 -15.84 -8.84 -4.80
C LEU A 245 -15.68 -8.07 -6.11
N ARG A 246 -16.64 -7.22 -6.46
CA ARG A 246 -16.56 -6.30 -7.60
C ARG A 246 -15.72 -5.08 -7.25
N ARG A 247 -14.61 -4.86 -7.97
CA ARG A 247 -13.77 -3.68 -7.77
C ARG A 247 -14.40 -2.42 -8.34
N GLU A 248 -14.25 -1.33 -7.60
CA GLU A 248 -14.63 0.02 -7.99
C GLU A 248 -13.38 0.93 -7.96
N GLU A 249 -13.58 2.25 -8.03
CA GLU A 249 -12.46 3.20 -7.92
C GLU A 249 -11.78 3.08 -6.55
N ARG A 250 -10.47 2.88 -6.56
CA ARG A 250 -9.66 2.68 -5.35
C ARG A 250 -8.49 3.65 -5.31
N TYR A 251 -8.24 4.19 -4.13
CA TYR A 251 -6.98 4.85 -3.80
C TYR A 251 -6.22 4.05 -2.75
N SER A 252 -4.89 4.18 -2.74
CA SER A 252 -4.09 3.71 -1.61
C SER A 252 -2.87 4.57 -1.38
N LEU A 253 -2.51 4.76 -0.11
CA LEU A 253 -1.29 5.46 0.28
C LEU A 253 -0.29 4.44 0.80
N THR A 254 0.82 4.26 0.07
CA THR A 254 1.95 3.43 0.50
C THR A 254 2.94 4.33 1.24
N ILE A 255 3.00 4.19 2.56
CA ILE A 255 3.67 5.08 3.51
C ILE A 255 4.93 4.37 4.05
N ARG A 256 6.10 4.98 3.83
CA ARG A 256 7.42 4.36 4.11
C ARG A 256 8.44 5.39 4.59
N HIS A 257 9.51 4.90 5.20
CA HIS A 257 10.65 5.70 5.61
C HIS A 257 11.86 5.41 4.72
N VAL A 258 12.44 6.46 4.15
CA VAL A 258 13.75 6.45 3.47
C VAL A 258 14.77 6.97 4.48
N PRO A 259 15.76 6.16 4.92
CA PRO A 259 16.76 6.61 5.86
C PRO A 259 17.61 7.71 5.24
N SER A 260 17.99 8.71 6.03
CA SER A 260 19.09 9.60 5.64
C SER A 260 20.36 8.77 5.48
N GLU A 261 21.20 9.09 4.49
CA GLU A 261 22.54 8.52 4.44
C GLU A 261 23.26 8.91 5.74
N VAL A 262 23.39 7.94 6.65
CA VAL A 262 24.38 8.05 7.72
C VAL A 262 25.69 7.92 6.99
N THR A 263 26.43 9.02 6.86
CA THR A 263 27.88 8.92 6.67
C THR A 263 28.36 8.02 7.80
N GLU A 264 28.71 6.76 7.51
CA GLU A 264 29.56 6.01 8.40
C GLU A 264 30.77 6.91 8.64
N ALA A 265 30.81 7.54 9.82
CA ALA A 265 32.00 8.19 10.30
C ALA A 265 33.06 7.09 10.25
N ALA A 266 34.07 7.30 9.40
CA ALA A 266 35.24 6.44 9.32
C ALA A 266 35.70 6.15 10.76
N GLY A 267 35.44 4.92 11.21
CA GLY A 267 35.91 4.39 12.47
C GLY A 267 37.33 3.87 12.31
N PRO A 268 38.15 4.00 13.36
CA PRO A 268 39.60 4.22 13.31
C PRO A 268 40.43 3.12 12.64
#